data_AF-A0ABD3DL12-F1
#
_entry.id   AF-A0ABD3DL12-F1
#
_cell.length_a   1.000
_cell.length_b   1.000
_cell.length_c   1.000
_cell.angle_alpha   90.00
_cell.angle_beta   90.00
_cell.angle_gamma   90.00
#
_symmetry.space_group_name_H-M   'P 1'
#
loop_
_entity.id
_entity.type
_entity.pdbx_description
1 polymer ?
#
loop_
_entity_poly.entity_id
_entity_poly.type
_entity_poly.pdbx_seq_one_letter_code
_entity_poly.pdbx_strand_id
1 'polypeptide(L)'
;MHILLLLLIFLSSHPNTAFSARCTTTTASKTFQKCMTLQSQQASLAWSYYPHNATLDLAFFGSFISPSGWVGLGINPRSPEMSGTRALIAFPDQNSGQIVLLPYILDPTVKLQKSLLFSRPLDIHVLSSSAALYGGRMATIHSGTTIQILATIKLVPNKTNIHFVWNRGLYVQGYSPTIHPTSVNDLSSITTIDVLSGTTSKGNNNNIKQLKLVHGFINAISWGFLLPFGAITARYLRHIKSIGPVWFYIHAGVQLFAIFLGTVGFSIGIRLGELSPGRVYGLHRKLGFATFCLGWLQTVALLFRPKTTHKFRKYWKSYHHFVGYACVVLGIVNCFQGFEAMGESDSYATLAYSLCVSTLIGVCIALEVNSWVIFCRKAKEEKMKREGTLFGSEKEISG
;
A
#
# COMPACT_ATOMS: atom_id res chain seq x y z
N MET A 1 -29.70 7.15 3.27
CA MET A 1 -29.42 8.15 2.21
C MET A 1 -28.57 9.33 2.71
N HIS A 2 -28.74 9.81 3.95
CA HIS A 2 -27.93 10.91 4.50
C HIS A 2 -26.48 10.57 4.86
N ILE A 3 -26.17 9.31 5.18
CA ILE A 3 -24.80 8.86 5.51
C ILE A 3 -23.89 8.84 4.26
N LEU A 4 -24.45 8.56 3.08
CA LEU A 4 -23.70 8.51 1.82
C LEU A 4 -23.36 9.92 1.28
N LEU A 5 -24.17 10.92 1.63
CA LEU A 5 -24.01 12.31 1.19
C LEU A 5 -22.94 13.06 2.00
N LEU A 6 -22.78 12.72 3.29
CA LEU A 6 -21.72 13.27 4.15
C LEU A 6 -20.31 12.79 3.77
N LEU A 7 -20.20 11.62 3.12
CA LEU A 7 -18.93 11.07 2.62
C LEU A 7 -18.37 11.83 1.40
N LEU A 8 -19.20 12.57 0.66
CA LEU A 8 -18.79 13.28 -0.57
C LEU A 8 -18.31 14.72 -0.34
N ILE A 9 -18.66 15.34 0.79
CA ILE A 9 -18.38 16.77 1.06
C ILE A 9 -16.98 17.00 1.67
N PHE A 10 -16.33 15.96 2.21
CA PHE A 10 -14.98 16.08 2.82
C PHE A 10 -13.81 15.82 1.84
N LEU A 11 -14.07 15.60 0.55
CA LEU A 11 -13.03 15.36 -0.47
C LEU A 11 -12.34 16.62 -1.01
N SER A 12 -12.74 17.83 -0.62
CA SER A 12 -12.25 19.07 -1.22
C SER A 12 -11.52 19.98 -0.24
N SER A 13 -10.35 19.54 0.24
CA SER A 13 -9.29 20.47 0.68
C SER A 13 -7.97 19.73 0.86
N HIS A 14 -7.00 20.03 0.02
CA HIS A 14 -5.59 19.73 0.26
C HIS A 14 -4.82 21.04 0.19
N PRO A 15 -4.02 21.32 1.22
CA PRO A 15 -2.63 21.62 0.93
C PRO A 15 -1.71 20.87 1.90
N ASN A 16 -0.92 19.94 1.37
CA ASN A 16 0.31 19.48 2.02
C ASN A 16 1.48 20.23 1.38
N THR A 17 1.90 21.33 2.00
CA THR A 17 3.18 21.98 1.68
C THR A 17 4.29 21.30 2.47
N ALA A 18 4.99 20.38 1.83
CA ALA A 18 6.29 19.89 2.32
C ALA A 18 7.41 20.81 1.81
N PHE A 19 8.30 21.24 2.70
CA PHE A 19 9.49 22.01 2.36
C PHE A 19 10.40 21.16 1.45
N SER A 20 10.49 21.54 0.18
CA SER A 20 11.34 20.89 -0.83
C SER A 20 12.75 21.48 -0.78
N ALA A 21 13.77 20.61 -0.74
CA ALA A 21 15.15 20.99 -1.01
C ALA A 21 15.21 21.66 -2.39
N ARG A 22 15.64 22.94 -2.44
CA ARG A 22 15.66 23.71 -3.69
C ARG A 22 16.69 23.12 -4.64
N CYS A 23 16.23 22.70 -5.81
CA CYS A 23 17.10 22.26 -6.90
C CYS A 23 17.93 23.44 -7.42
N THR A 24 19.23 23.23 -7.64
CA THR A 24 20.15 24.25 -8.16
C THR A 24 20.69 23.85 -9.53
N THR A 25 20.63 24.77 -10.48
CA THR A 25 21.18 24.59 -11.84
C THR A 25 22.68 24.85 -11.91
N THR A 26 23.27 25.46 -10.88
CA THR A 26 24.68 25.85 -10.88
C THR A 26 25.47 24.96 -9.94
N THR A 27 26.64 24.53 -10.41
CA THR A 27 27.60 23.75 -9.65
C THR A 27 28.97 24.43 -9.75
N ALA A 28 29.93 24.02 -8.93
CA ALA A 28 31.27 24.62 -8.95
C ALA A 28 31.97 24.50 -10.32
N SER A 29 31.61 23.49 -11.12
CA SER A 29 32.26 23.21 -12.41
C SER A 29 31.39 23.50 -13.63
N LYS A 30 30.07 23.55 -13.49
CA LYS A 30 29.14 23.60 -14.64
C LYS A 30 27.79 24.20 -14.29
N THR A 31 27.17 24.86 -15.27
CA THR A 31 25.79 25.36 -15.21
C THR A 31 24.88 24.54 -16.13
N PHE A 32 23.70 24.20 -15.63
CA PHE A 32 22.70 23.36 -16.29
C PHE A 32 21.46 24.17 -16.70
N GLN A 33 20.77 23.73 -17.75
CA GLN A 33 19.57 24.42 -18.26
C GLN A 33 18.33 24.13 -17.42
N LYS A 34 18.22 22.91 -16.89
CA LYS A 34 17.03 22.43 -16.17
C LYS A 34 17.42 21.78 -14.86
N CYS A 35 16.48 21.78 -13.93
CA CYS A 35 16.64 21.18 -12.61
C CYS A 35 15.29 20.67 -12.11
N MET A 36 15.29 19.55 -11.39
CA MET A 36 14.12 19.00 -10.72
C MET A 36 14.49 18.41 -9.36
N THR A 37 13.73 18.76 -8.32
CA THR A 37 13.76 18.01 -7.05
C THR A 37 13.02 16.69 -7.25
N LEU A 38 13.66 15.60 -6.85
CA LEU A 38 13.12 14.25 -7.02
C LEU A 38 12.14 13.91 -5.88
N GLN A 39 11.21 12.99 -6.14
CA GLN A 39 10.11 12.68 -5.21
C GLN A 39 10.52 11.99 -3.91
N SER A 40 11.78 11.55 -3.79
CA SER A 40 12.26 10.76 -2.66
C SER A 40 13.70 11.11 -2.28
N GLN A 41 14.06 10.74 -1.05
CA GLN A 41 15.42 10.85 -0.52
C GLN A 41 16.01 12.28 -0.50
N GLN A 42 15.18 13.32 -0.64
CA GLN A 42 15.60 14.73 -0.75
C GLN A 42 16.66 14.95 -1.86
N ALA A 43 16.62 14.10 -2.88
CA ALA A 43 17.56 14.13 -3.98
C ALA A 43 17.13 15.14 -5.05
N SER A 44 18.09 15.60 -5.86
CA SER A 44 17.82 16.51 -6.97
C SER A 44 18.66 16.18 -8.20
N LEU A 45 18.16 16.56 -9.37
CA LEU A 45 18.81 16.33 -10.65
C LEU A 45 18.81 17.61 -11.46
N ALA A 46 19.99 18.05 -11.90
CA ALA A 46 20.17 19.12 -12.87
C ALA A 46 20.72 18.54 -14.18
N TRP A 47 20.28 19.08 -15.32
CA TRP A 47 20.73 18.57 -16.61
C TRP A 47 20.67 19.61 -17.74
N SER A 48 21.47 19.35 -18.77
CA SER A 48 21.43 20.04 -20.08
C SER A 48 21.45 18.98 -21.17
N TYR A 49 20.50 19.05 -22.09
CA TYR A 49 20.44 18.14 -23.23
C TYR A 49 20.75 18.89 -24.53
N TYR A 50 21.65 18.34 -25.33
CA TYR A 50 22.08 18.90 -26.60
C TYR A 50 21.59 18.02 -27.75
N PRO A 51 20.50 18.40 -28.45
CA PRO A 51 19.89 17.55 -29.47
C PRO A 51 20.81 17.23 -30.65
N HIS A 52 21.67 18.18 -31.05
CA HIS A 52 22.54 18.06 -32.23
C HIS A 52 23.48 16.84 -32.18
N ASN A 53 24.01 16.52 -31.00
CA ASN A 53 24.92 15.39 -30.78
C ASN A 53 24.35 14.32 -29.84
N ALA A 54 23.05 14.40 -29.55
CA ALA A 54 22.33 13.54 -28.60
C ALA A 54 23.06 13.38 -27.25
N THR A 55 23.67 14.44 -26.74
CA THR A 55 24.48 14.38 -25.51
C THR A 55 23.69 14.96 -24.33
N LEU A 56 23.75 14.27 -23.19
CA LEU A 56 23.09 14.64 -21.95
C LEU A 56 24.14 14.85 -20.87
N ASP A 57 24.21 16.07 -20.36
CA ASP A 57 24.99 16.43 -19.18
C ASP A 57 24.10 16.38 -17.94
N LEU A 58 24.59 15.74 -16.88
CA LEU A 58 23.84 15.49 -15.64
C LEU A 58 24.67 15.87 -14.42
N ALA A 59 23.99 16.45 -13.43
CA ALA A 59 24.45 16.54 -12.05
C ALA A 59 23.34 16.01 -11.13
N PHE A 60 23.64 14.93 -10.41
CA PHE A 60 22.77 14.39 -9.38
C PHE A 60 23.30 14.74 -8.00
N PHE A 61 22.39 15.13 -7.11
CA PHE A 61 22.66 15.38 -5.71
C PHE A 61 21.88 14.37 -4.87
N GLY A 62 22.60 13.63 -4.05
CA GLY A 62 22.01 12.73 -3.05
C GLY A 62 22.83 12.79 -1.77
N SER A 63 22.32 12.20 -0.69
CA SER A 63 22.99 12.24 0.60
C SER A 63 23.26 10.85 1.14
N PHE A 64 24.44 10.64 1.71
CA PHE A 64 24.79 9.39 2.39
C PHE A 64 23.87 9.14 3.59
N ILE A 65 23.56 7.87 3.86
CA ILE A 65 22.87 7.46 5.11
C ILE A 65 23.86 7.03 6.21
N SER A 66 25.11 6.76 5.83
CA SER A 66 26.17 6.26 6.70
C SER A 66 27.53 6.74 6.17
N PRO A 67 28.53 6.99 7.03
CA PRO A 67 29.89 7.36 6.60
C PRO A 67 30.56 6.34 5.66
N SER A 68 30.21 5.06 5.79
CA SER A 68 30.71 3.96 4.95
C SER A 68 29.77 3.60 3.80
N GLY A 69 28.69 4.37 3.64
CA GLY A 69 27.61 4.09 2.70
C GLY A 69 27.94 4.39 1.25
N TRP A 70 26.93 4.20 0.40
CA TRP A 70 27.02 4.49 -1.03
C TRP A 70 25.81 5.31 -1.49
N VAL A 71 25.99 6.06 -2.56
CA VAL A 71 24.92 6.81 -3.27
C VAL A 71 25.08 6.54 -4.76
N GLY A 72 23.98 6.23 -5.44
CA GLY A 72 24.02 5.87 -6.87
C GLY A 72 22.95 6.58 -7.68
N LEU A 73 23.31 6.92 -8.91
CA LEU A 73 22.41 7.35 -9.97
C LEU A 73 22.59 6.41 -11.16
N GLY A 74 21.51 6.03 -11.82
CA GLY A 74 21.59 5.26 -13.06
C GLY A 74 20.47 5.55 -14.04
N ILE A 75 20.68 5.06 -15.25
CA ILE A 75 19.70 5.10 -16.34
C ILE A 75 19.31 3.67 -16.67
N ASN A 76 18.00 3.41 -16.77
CA ASN A 76 17.49 2.17 -17.31
C ASN A 76 17.06 2.37 -18.77
N PRO A 77 17.66 1.68 -19.75
CA PRO A 77 17.37 1.89 -21.16
C PRO A 77 16.04 1.28 -21.63
N ARG A 78 15.37 0.45 -20.80
CA ARG A 78 14.18 -0.33 -21.20
C ARG A 78 12.92 0.06 -20.43
N SER A 79 13.02 0.21 -19.12
CA SER A 79 11.86 0.32 -18.22
C SER A 79 12.17 1.19 -17.00
N PRO A 80 11.17 1.82 -16.36
CA PRO A 80 11.37 2.54 -15.11
C PRO A 80 11.43 1.57 -13.92
N GLU A 81 12.50 0.79 -13.82
CA GLU A 81 12.75 -0.14 -12.71
C GLU A 81 14.24 -0.24 -12.37
N MET A 82 14.58 -0.77 -11.18
CA MET A 82 15.98 -0.90 -10.75
C MET A 82 16.75 -2.00 -11.48
N SER A 83 16.08 -3.10 -11.84
CA SER A 83 16.72 -4.17 -12.60
C SER A 83 16.90 -3.75 -14.05
N GLY A 84 18.09 -3.93 -14.60
CA GLY A 84 18.47 -3.37 -15.89
C GLY A 84 19.00 -1.93 -15.81
N THR A 85 19.19 -1.35 -14.64
CA THR A 85 19.80 -0.01 -14.53
C THR A 85 21.31 -0.07 -14.74
N ARG A 86 21.82 0.89 -15.52
CA ARG A 86 23.25 1.19 -15.68
C ARG A 86 23.56 2.31 -14.71
N ALA A 87 24.20 1.98 -13.60
CA ALA A 87 24.39 2.86 -12.46
C ALA A 87 25.84 3.32 -12.34
N LEU A 88 26.02 4.57 -11.94
CA LEU A 88 27.25 5.11 -11.40
C LEU A 88 27.05 5.23 -9.90
N ILE A 89 27.85 4.51 -9.12
CA ILE A 89 27.70 4.44 -7.67
C ILE A 89 28.97 5.00 -7.02
N ALA A 90 28.76 5.99 -6.17
CA ALA A 90 29.79 6.69 -5.43
C ALA A 90 29.84 6.23 -3.96
N PHE A 91 31.04 6.01 -3.44
CA PHE A 91 31.28 5.63 -2.05
C PHE A 91 32.72 5.97 -1.65
N PRO A 92 33.00 6.15 -0.36
CA PRO A 92 34.37 6.26 0.13
C PRO A 92 35.08 4.91 0.02
N ASP A 93 36.28 4.94 -0.54
CA ASP A 93 37.20 3.82 -0.57
C ASP A 93 37.61 3.42 0.85
N GLN A 94 37.59 2.14 1.15
CA GLN A 94 37.85 1.63 2.51
C GLN A 94 39.31 1.83 2.94
N ASN A 95 40.25 1.93 1.99
CA ASN A 95 41.67 2.04 2.28
C ASN A 95 42.11 3.51 2.35
N SER A 96 41.66 4.33 1.40
CA SER A 96 42.10 5.72 1.24
C SER A 96 41.12 6.76 1.78
N GLY A 97 39.85 6.38 2.02
CA GLY A 97 38.77 7.31 2.37
C GLY A 97 38.33 8.25 1.25
N GLN A 98 38.98 8.19 0.08
CA GLN A 98 38.64 9.02 -1.07
C GLN A 98 37.34 8.57 -1.71
N ILE A 99 36.58 9.51 -2.27
CA ILE A 99 35.37 9.17 -3.03
C ILE A 99 35.76 8.50 -4.34
N VAL A 100 35.27 7.29 -4.54
CA VAL A 100 35.38 6.55 -5.79
C VAL A 100 34.01 6.49 -6.45
N LEU A 101 33.97 6.60 -7.77
CA LEU A 101 32.78 6.42 -8.59
C LEU A 101 33.01 5.24 -9.53
N LEU A 102 32.22 4.17 -9.37
CA LEU A 102 32.34 2.97 -10.20
C LEU A 102 31.05 2.67 -10.99
N PRO A 103 31.17 2.11 -12.20
CA PRO A 103 30.03 1.67 -13.01
C PRO A 103 29.52 0.29 -12.61
N TYR A 104 28.20 0.13 -12.58
CA TYR A 104 27.53 -1.13 -12.28
C TYR A 104 26.35 -1.36 -13.23
N ILE A 105 26.15 -2.62 -13.63
CA ILE A 105 24.94 -3.05 -14.34
C ILE A 105 24.13 -3.90 -13.38
N LEU A 106 22.98 -3.38 -12.96
CA LEU A 106 22.08 -4.06 -12.04
C LEU A 106 21.30 -5.14 -12.78
N ASP A 107 21.51 -6.40 -12.42
CA ASP A 107 20.88 -7.57 -13.03
C ASP A 107 19.92 -8.25 -12.03
N PRO A 108 18.85 -8.96 -12.45
CA PRO A 108 18.00 -9.72 -11.53
C PRO A 108 18.75 -10.65 -10.57
N THR A 109 19.94 -11.14 -10.95
CA THR A 109 20.81 -11.98 -10.13
C THR A 109 21.28 -11.33 -8.83
N VAL A 110 21.49 -10.00 -8.81
CA VAL A 110 21.95 -9.28 -7.59
C VAL A 110 20.80 -8.87 -6.68
N LYS A 111 19.54 -9.13 -7.09
CA LYS A 111 18.34 -8.76 -6.32
C LYS A 111 18.36 -9.47 -4.97
N LEU A 112 18.10 -8.71 -3.90
CA LEU A 112 18.16 -9.22 -2.52
C LEU A 112 19.54 -9.79 -2.14
N GLN A 113 20.62 -9.28 -2.74
CA GLN A 113 22.01 -9.73 -2.49
C GLN A 113 22.20 -11.24 -2.68
N LYS A 114 21.46 -11.87 -3.59
CA LYS A 114 21.69 -13.29 -3.95
C LYS A 114 23.10 -13.54 -4.47
N SER A 115 23.71 -12.54 -5.10
CA SER A 115 25.11 -12.53 -5.52
C SER A 115 25.72 -11.15 -5.27
N LEU A 116 27.06 -11.10 -5.23
CA LEU A 116 27.80 -9.84 -5.15
C LEU A 116 27.59 -9.02 -6.43
N LEU A 117 27.59 -7.69 -6.27
CA LEU A 117 27.47 -6.73 -7.36
C LEU A 117 28.87 -6.24 -7.74
N PHE A 118 29.42 -6.78 -8.82
CA PHE A 118 30.73 -6.39 -9.31
C PHE A 118 30.66 -5.21 -10.28
N SER A 119 31.65 -4.32 -10.15
CA SER A 119 31.86 -3.21 -11.09
C SER A 119 32.22 -3.76 -12.47
N ARG A 120 31.62 -3.19 -13.52
CA ARG A 120 31.91 -3.54 -14.92
C ARG A 120 31.59 -2.37 -15.85
N PRO A 121 32.27 -2.26 -17.01
CA PRO A 121 31.99 -1.22 -17.98
C PRO A 121 30.50 -1.18 -18.37
N LEU A 122 29.95 0.02 -18.50
CA LEU A 122 28.58 0.19 -18.94
C LEU A 122 28.47 -0.03 -20.45
N ASP A 123 27.34 -0.59 -20.87
CA ASP A 123 26.95 -0.72 -22.29
C ASP A 123 26.26 0.55 -22.83
N ILE A 124 26.28 1.64 -22.04
CA ILE A 124 25.92 2.99 -22.46
C ILE A 124 27.19 3.83 -22.61
N HIS A 125 27.19 4.75 -23.58
CA HIS A 125 28.38 5.54 -23.88
C HIS A 125 28.49 6.74 -22.93
N VAL A 126 29.22 6.54 -21.82
CA VAL A 126 29.57 7.59 -20.87
C VAL A 126 30.85 8.28 -21.33
N LEU A 127 30.73 9.57 -21.70
CA LEU A 127 31.84 10.39 -22.17
C LEU A 127 32.73 10.86 -21.02
N SER A 128 32.12 11.20 -19.88
CA SER A 128 32.82 11.58 -18.67
C SER A 128 31.94 11.32 -17.44
N SER A 129 32.57 11.05 -16.30
CA SER A 129 31.88 10.92 -15.03
C SER A 129 32.80 11.27 -13.87
N SER A 130 32.29 11.96 -12.86
CA SER A 130 33.03 12.27 -11.64
C SER A 130 32.08 12.38 -10.45
N ALA A 131 32.62 12.23 -9.24
CA ALA A 131 31.87 12.45 -8.02
C ALA A 131 32.69 13.28 -7.04
N ALA A 132 32.01 14.17 -6.31
CA ALA A 132 32.63 15.03 -5.32
C ALA A 132 31.66 15.31 -4.17
N LEU A 133 32.20 15.51 -2.97
CA LEU A 133 31.40 15.95 -1.83
C LEU A 133 30.98 17.41 -2.02
N TYR A 134 29.72 17.69 -1.71
CA TYR A 134 29.21 19.06 -1.68
C TYR A 134 29.87 19.81 -0.51
N GLY A 135 30.51 20.96 -0.79
CA GLY A 135 31.37 21.67 0.17
C GLY A 135 32.88 21.57 -0.11
N GLY A 136 33.29 20.79 -1.13
CA GLY A 136 34.66 20.78 -1.63
C GLY A 136 35.63 19.95 -0.78
N ARG A 137 36.93 20.25 -0.88
CA ARG A 137 38.03 19.43 -0.31
C ARG A 137 38.05 19.34 1.22
N MET A 138 37.31 20.20 1.91
CA MET A 138 37.22 20.20 3.37
C MET A 138 35.99 19.45 3.91
N ALA A 139 35.14 18.92 3.04
CA ALA A 139 33.96 18.18 3.47
C ALA A 139 34.35 16.82 4.07
N THR A 140 33.84 16.52 5.25
CA THR A 140 33.96 15.20 5.89
C THR A 140 32.72 14.36 5.63
N ILE A 141 32.91 13.04 5.54
CA ILE A 141 31.81 12.11 5.25
C ILE A 141 31.14 11.70 6.56
N HIS A 142 29.86 12.05 6.69
CA HIS A 142 28.99 11.67 7.79
C HIS A 142 27.59 11.35 7.27
N SER A 143 26.69 10.91 8.15
CA SER A 143 25.29 10.72 7.76
C SER A 143 24.66 12.06 7.37
N GLY A 144 24.00 12.12 6.22
CA GLY A 144 23.43 13.35 5.65
C GLY A 144 24.39 14.15 4.77
N THR A 145 25.68 13.79 4.67
CA THR A 145 26.61 14.47 3.75
C THR A 145 26.11 14.33 2.31
N THR A 146 26.04 15.46 1.60
CA THR A 146 25.57 15.50 0.22
C THR A 146 26.74 15.23 -0.73
N ILE A 147 26.52 14.34 -1.69
CA ILE A 147 27.43 14.02 -2.77
C ILE A 147 26.83 14.46 -4.10
N GLN A 148 27.70 14.99 -4.95
CA GLN A 148 27.40 15.36 -6.31
C GLN A 148 28.00 14.31 -7.25
N ILE A 149 27.18 13.73 -8.13
CA ILE A 149 27.62 12.85 -9.21
C ILE A 149 27.39 13.58 -10.53
N LEU A 150 28.47 13.83 -11.28
CA LEU A 150 28.47 14.43 -12.60
C LEU A 150 28.66 13.35 -13.65
N ALA A 151 27.89 13.41 -14.74
CA ALA A 151 28.07 12.52 -15.88
C ALA A 151 27.68 13.19 -17.19
N THR A 152 28.44 12.91 -18.25
CA THR A 152 28.09 13.23 -19.62
C THR A 152 27.84 11.92 -20.37
N ILE A 153 26.63 11.74 -20.89
CA ILE A 153 26.19 10.49 -21.50
C ILE A 153 25.69 10.78 -22.92
N LYS A 154 26.15 9.98 -23.89
CA LYS A 154 25.61 10.01 -25.24
C LYS A 154 24.38 9.12 -25.31
N LEU A 155 23.24 9.73 -25.62
CA LEU A 155 21.95 9.08 -25.74
C LEU A 155 21.73 8.54 -27.16
N VAL A 156 20.73 7.67 -27.28
CA VAL A 156 20.20 7.26 -28.58
C VAL A 156 19.45 8.46 -29.19
N PRO A 157 19.73 8.86 -30.44
CA PRO A 157 19.03 9.94 -31.11
C PRO A 157 17.50 9.74 -31.06
N ASN A 158 16.75 10.84 -30.93
CA ASN A 158 15.29 10.85 -30.83
C ASN A 158 14.66 10.11 -29.63
N LYS A 159 15.45 9.60 -28.68
CA LYS A 159 14.96 9.10 -27.39
C LYS A 159 15.21 10.11 -26.28
N THR A 160 14.25 10.98 -26.02
CA THR A 160 14.34 11.99 -24.96
C THR A 160 13.73 11.56 -23.64
N ASN A 161 12.90 10.51 -23.63
CA ASN A 161 12.36 9.92 -22.40
C ASN A 161 13.41 9.01 -21.74
N ILE A 162 13.96 9.45 -20.61
CA ILE A 162 15.01 8.74 -19.87
C ILE A 162 14.47 8.28 -18.52
N HIS A 163 14.65 6.99 -18.23
CA HIS A 163 14.29 6.39 -16.95
C HIS A 163 15.47 6.52 -15.98
N PHE A 164 15.37 7.44 -15.03
CA PHE A 164 16.35 7.63 -13.97
C PHE A 164 15.99 6.79 -12.76
N VAL A 165 17.00 6.18 -12.16
CA VAL A 165 16.91 5.42 -10.91
C VAL A 165 18.01 5.92 -9.99
N TRP A 166 17.68 6.18 -8.72
CA TRP A 166 18.68 6.54 -7.72
C TRP A 166 18.46 5.73 -6.46
N ASN A 167 19.51 5.55 -5.68
CA ASN A 167 19.37 5.04 -4.33
C ASN A 167 20.62 5.29 -3.49
N ARG A 168 20.56 4.85 -2.24
CA ARG A 168 21.65 4.94 -1.28
C ARG A 168 21.62 3.76 -0.31
N GLY A 169 22.77 3.34 0.19
CA GLY A 169 22.89 2.19 1.10
C GLY A 169 23.88 2.40 2.23
N LEU A 170 23.85 1.47 3.18
CA LEU A 170 24.51 1.61 4.49
C LEU A 170 26.02 1.40 4.43
N TYR A 171 26.48 0.47 3.60
CA TYR A 171 27.91 0.18 3.46
C TYR A 171 28.24 -0.47 2.10
N VAL A 172 29.53 -0.54 1.79
CA VAL A 172 30.08 -1.27 0.64
C VAL A 172 30.97 -2.39 1.19
N GLN A 173 30.96 -3.56 0.56
CA GLN A 173 31.82 -4.70 0.93
C GLN A 173 32.67 -5.10 -0.27
N GLY A 174 33.99 -4.91 -0.20
CA GLY A 174 34.90 -5.30 -1.29
C GLY A 174 34.52 -4.69 -2.64
N TYR A 175 34.26 -3.38 -2.67
CA TYR A 175 33.73 -2.66 -3.84
C TYR A 175 32.36 -3.17 -4.36
N SER A 176 31.64 -4.01 -3.62
CA SER A 176 30.25 -4.38 -3.92
C SER A 176 29.30 -3.59 -3.01
N PRO A 177 28.50 -2.65 -3.55
CA PRO A 177 27.47 -1.95 -2.78
C PRO A 177 26.46 -2.94 -2.19
N THR A 178 26.10 -2.78 -0.91
CA THR A 178 25.06 -3.62 -0.31
C THR A 178 23.66 -3.21 -0.75
N ILE A 179 22.65 -4.03 -0.45
CA ILE A 179 21.26 -3.64 -0.69
C ILE A 179 20.94 -2.30 -0.01
N HIS A 180 20.19 -1.46 -0.71
CA HIS A 180 19.64 -0.23 -0.13
C HIS A 180 18.45 -0.56 0.79
N PRO A 181 18.12 0.31 1.75
CA PRO A 181 16.89 0.14 2.55
C PRO A 181 15.66 0.03 1.65
N THR A 182 14.68 -0.76 2.04
CA THR A 182 13.48 -1.04 1.23
C THR A 182 12.24 -0.31 1.75
N SER A 183 12.41 0.90 2.33
CA SER A 183 11.28 1.70 2.76
C SER A 183 10.48 2.20 1.55
N VAL A 184 9.25 2.68 1.78
CA VAL A 184 8.42 3.26 0.71
C VAL A 184 9.12 4.43 -0.01
N ASN A 185 9.91 5.21 0.72
CA ASN A 185 10.70 6.32 0.18
C ASN A 185 11.85 5.83 -0.72
N ASP A 186 12.49 4.71 -0.37
CA ASP A 186 13.60 4.17 -1.17
C ASP A 186 13.12 3.41 -2.41
N LEU A 187 11.96 2.75 -2.30
CA LEU A 187 11.31 2.03 -3.40
C LEU A 187 10.53 2.95 -4.34
N SER A 188 10.50 4.26 -4.08
CA SER A 188 9.95 5.27 -4.97
C SER A 188 11.01 6.03 -5.76
N SER A 189 12.30 5.68 -5.63
CA SER A 189 13.45 6.37 -6.23
C SER A 189 13.67 6.06 -7.73
N ILE A 190 12.59 6.19 -8.52
CA ILE A 190 12.57 5.98 -9.97
C ILE A 190 11.71 7.08 -10.60
N THR A 191 12.18 7.71 -11.68
CA THR A 191 11.39 8.68 -12.43
C THR A 191 11.70 8.62 -13.93
N THR A 192 10.73 8.99 -14.75
CA THR A 192 10.92 9.12 -16.21
C THR A 192 10.79 10.58 -16.58
N ILE A 193 11.85 11.13 -17.17
CA ILE A 193 11.92 12.55 -17.55
C ILE A 193 12.10 12.60 -19.06
N ASP A 194 11.28 13.40 -19.72
CA ASP A 194 11.61 13.87 -21.06
C ASP A 194 12.66 14.98 -20.91
N VAL A 195 13.92 14.68 -21.22
CA VAL A 195 15.04 15.59 -20.96
C VAL A 195 14.98 16.87 -21.79
N LEU A 196 14.21 16.88 -22.89
CA LEU A 196 14.01 18.04 -23.75
C LEU A 196 12.98 19.01 -23.16
N SER A 197 11.77 18.55 -22.83
CA SER A 197 10.74 19.40 -22.21
C SER A 197 11.03 19.64 -20.73
N GLY A 198 11.68 18.70 -20.06
CA GLY A 198 11.88 18.64 -18.62
C GLY A 198 10.65 18.26 -17.82
N THR A 199 9.69 17.62 -18.48
CA THR A 199 8.48 17.12 -17.84
C THR A 199 8.64 15.66 -17.46
N THR A 200 8.01 15.26 -16.36
CA THR A 200 7.93 13.85 -15.98
C THR A 200 6.83 13.16 -16.78
N SER A 201 7.14 11.99 -17.33
CA SER A 201 6.13 11.19 -18.05
C SER A 201 5.07 10.71 -17.07
N LYS A 202 3.88 11.32 -17.16
CA LYS A 202 2.72 11.07 -16.28
C LYS A 202 2.05 9.71 -16.51
N GLY A 203 2.43 8.97 -17.55
CA GLY A 203 1.64 7.88 -18.12
C GLY A 203 1.46 6.65 -17.24
N ASN A 204 2.45 6.25 -16.44
CA ASN A 204 2.36 5.00 -15.66
C ASN A 204 2.08 5.23 -14.17
N ASN A 205 2.64 6.29 -13.58
CA ASN A 205 2.47 6.58 -12.15
C ASN A 205 1.04 6.99 -11.78
N ASN A 206 0.35 7.74 -12.65
CA ASN A 206 -1.03 8.16 -12.39
C ASN A 206 -1.98 6.96 -12.41
N ASN A 207 -1.82 6.04 -13.37
CA ASN A 207 -2.66 4.85 -13.48
C ASN A 207 -2.49 3.92 -12.27
N ILE A 208 -1.25 3.71 -11.80
CA ILE A 208 -1.00 2.90 -10.60
C ILE A 208 -1.60 3.55 -9.35
N LYS A 209 -1.47 4.88 -9.20
CA LYS A 209 -2.10 5.60 -8.07
C LYS A 209 -3.63 5.45 -8.08
N GLN A 210 -4.25 5.65 -9.24
CA GLN A 210 -5.71 5.45 -9.39
C GLN A 210 -6.10 4.01 -9.06
N LEU A 211 -5.34 3.03 -9.54
CA LEU A 211 -5.61 1.62 -9.27
C LEU A 211 -5.51 1.27 -7.77
N LYS A 212 -4.55 1.87 -7.04
CA LYS A 212 -4.45 1.75 -5.57
C LYS A 212 -5.67 2.33 -4.86
N LEU A 213 -6.12 3.51 -5.28
CA LEU A 213 -7.31 4.15 -4.71
C LEU A 213 -8.56 3.31 -4.94
N VAL A 214 -8.77 2.83 -6.16
CA VAL A 214 -9.90 1.96 -6.50
C VAL A 214 -9.85 0.64 -5.71
N HIS A 215 -8.68 0.01 -5.60
CA HIS A 215 -8.48 -1.18 -4.78
C HIS A 215 -8.85 -0.95 -3.32
N GLY A 216 -8.33 0.11 -2.71
CA GLY A 216 -8.60 0.45 -1.32
C GLY A 216 -10.07 0.73 -1.08
N PHE A 217 -10.70 1.54 -1.93
CA PHE A 217 -12.11 1.93 -1.81
C PHE A 217 -13.06 0.73 -1.94
N ILE A 218 -12.90 -0.08 -2.99
CA ILE A 218 -13.75 -1.26 -3.22
C ILE A 218 -13.62 -2.25 -2.07
N ASN A 219 -12.40 -2.51 -1.58
CA ASN A 219 -12.19 -3.45 -0.49
C ASN A 219 -12.66 -2.92 0.87
N ALA A 220 -12.54 -1.62 1.15
CA ALA A 220 -13.10 -1.00 2.35
C ALA A 220 -14.64 -1.12 2.38
N ILE A 221 -15.31 -0.88 1.24
CA ILE A 221 -16.77 -1.08 1.13
C ILE A 221 -17.13 -2.55 1.28
N SER A 222 -16.45 -3.43 0.55
CA SER A 222 -16.72 -4.87 0.54
C SER A 222 -16.44 -5.53 1.88
N TRP A 223 -15.15 -5.64 2.23
CA TRP A 223 -14.67 -6.41 3.38
C TRP A 223 -14.82 -5.64 4.70
N GLY A 224 -14.68 -4.31 4.66
CA GLY A 224 -14.73 -3.45 5.84
C GLY A 224 -16.14 -3.06 6.28
N PHE A 225 -17.12 -2.97 5.36
CA PHE A 225 -18.47 -2.50 5.66
C PHE A 225 -19.58 -3.51 5.33
N LEU A 226 -19.68 -3.96 4.07
CA LEU A 226 -20.81 -4.79 3.64
C LEU A 226 -20.83 -6.16 4.32
N LEU A 227 -19.68 -6.81 4.50
CA LEU A 227 -19.60 -8.09 5.23
C LEU A 227 -20.07 -8.00 6.70
N PRO A 228 -19.54 -7.09 7.54
CA PRO A 228 -20.05 -6.93 8.90
C PRO A 228 -21.53 -6.51 8.90
N PHE A 229 -21.95 -5.62 8.00
CA PHE A 229 -23.35 -5.22 7.87
C PHE A 229 -24.27 -6.43 7.55
N GLY A 230 -23.86 -7.31 6.63
CA GLY A 230 -24.54 -8.56 6.32
C GLY A 230 -24.64 -9.49 7.52
N ALA A 231 -23.60 -9.60 8.35
CA ALA A 231 -23.63 -10.41 9.58
C ALA A 231 -24.59 -9.83 10.63
N ILE A 232 -24.58 -8.51 10.83
CA ILE A 232 -25.48 -7.78 11.75
C ILE A 232 -26.93 -7.98 11.34
N THR A 233 -27.25 -7.77 10.05
CA THR A 233 -28.63 -7.94 9.55
C THR A 233 -29.13 -9.37 9.76
N ALA A 234 -28.31 -10.40 9.49
CA ALA A 234 -28.70 -11.78 9.78
C ALA A 234 -28.92 -12.06 11.27
N ARG A 235 -28.10 -11.48 12.14
CA ARG A 235 -28.19 -11.69 13.59
C ARG A 235 -29.48 -11.10 14.16
N TYR A 236 -29.81 -9.85 13.83
CA TYR A 236 -30.94 -9.17 14.47
C TYR A 236 -32.27 -9.34 13.73
N LEU A 237 -32.29 -9.29 12.40
CA LEU A 237 -33.55 -9.40 11.64
C LEU A 237 -34.16 -10.80 11.73
N ARG A 238 -33.34 -11.84 11.96
CA ARG A 238 -33.81 -13.23 12.10
C ARG A 238 -34.76 -13.43 13.27
N HIS A 239 -34.69 -12.60 14.31
CA HIS A 239 -35.57 -12.70 15.49
C HIS A 239 -36.90 -11.98 15.32
N ILE A 240 -37.07 -11.19 14.26
CA ILE A 240 -38.28 -10.41 14.00
C ILE A 240 -39.27 -11.30 13.23
N LYS A 241 -40.32 -11.77 13.92
CA LYS A 241 -41.32 -12.69 13.34
C LYS A 241 -41.97 -12.14 12.06
N SER A 242 -42.25 -10.84 11.99
CA SER A 242 -42.87 -10.21 10.82
C SER A 242 -42.00 -10.19 9.57
N ILE A 243 -40.67 -10.31 9.72
CA ILE A 243 -39.73 -10.36 8.59
C ILE A 243 -39.66 -11.75 7.96
N GLY A 244 -40.05 -12.80 8.68
CA GLY A 244 -40.14 -14.17 8.14
C GLY A 244 -38.82 -14.63 7.48
N PRO A 245 -38.82 -15.17 6.24
CA PRO A 245 -37.60 -15.59 5.56
C PRO A 245 -36.80 -14.45 4.91
N VAL A 246 -37.32 -13.22 4.89
CA VAL A 246 -36.71 -12.09 4.16
C VAL A 246 -35.31 -11.76 4.66
N TRP A 247 -35.04 -11.88 5.97
CA TRP A 247 -33.70 -11.65 6.54
C TRP A 247 -32.63 -12.52 5.86
N PHE A 248 -32.99 -13.74 5.44
CA PHE A 248 -32.05 -14.67 4.81
C PHE A 248 -31.66 -14.19 3.42
N TYR A 249 -32.63 -13.70 2.64
CA TYR A 249 -32.38 -13.16 1.31
C TYR A 249 -31.61 -11.84 1.37
N ILE A 250 -31.92 -10.96 2.34
CA ILE A 250 -31.15 -9.74 2.57
C ILE A 250 -29.69 -10.09 2.91
N HIS A 251 -29.48 -10.98 3.88
CA HIS A 251 -28.14 -11.45 4.24
C HIS A 251 -27.42 -12.04 3.03
N ALA A 252 -28.02 -13.01 2.36
CA ALA A 252 -27.39 -13.67 1.21
C ALA A 252 -27.07 -12.69 0.08
N GLY A 253 -27.98 -11.76 -0.25
CA GLY A 253 -27.78 -10.75 -1.28
C GLY A 253 -26.63 -9.79 -0.95
N VAL A 254 -26.61 -9.26 0.28
CA VAL A 254 -25.52 -8.39 0.75
C VAL A 254 -24.18 -9.12 0.73
N GLN A 255 -24.12 -10.37 1.22
CA GLN A 255 -22.87 -11.13 1.26
C GLN A 255 -22.36 -11.49 -0.15
N LEU A 256 -23.25 -11.90 -1.06
CA LEU A 256 -22.85 -12.21 -2.44
C LEU A 256 -22.34 -10.97 -3.16
N PHE A 257 -23.00 -9.81 -2.97
CA PHE A 257 -22.53 -8.55 -3.54
C PHE A 257 -21.19 -8.11 -2.96
N ALA A 258 -21.00 -8.25 -1.64
CA ALA A 258 -19.71 -7.99 -0.99
C ALA A 258 -18.62 -8.90 -1.57
N ILE A 259 -18.83 -10.22 -1.64
CA ILE A 259 -17.83 -11.15 -2.19
C ILE A 259 -17.50 -10.86 -3.66
N PHE A 260 -18.49 -10.45 -4.47
CA PHE A 260 -18.26 -9.99 -5.84
C PHE A 260 -17.31 -8.78 -5.89
N LEU A 261 -17.64 -7.71 -5.16
CA LEU A 261 -16.79 -6.52 -5.07
C LEU A 261 -15.40 -6.86 -4.51
N GLY A 262 -15.34 -7.69 -3.48
CA GLY A 262 -14.10 -8.16 -2.87
C GLY A 262 -13.24 -8.97 -3.84
N THR A 263 -13.84 -9.72 -4.77
CA THR A 263 -13.11 -10.45 -5.81
C THR A 263 -12.54 -9.52 -6.88
N VAL A 264 -13.29 -8.49 -7.28
CA VAL A 264 -12.78 -7.42 -8.15
C VAL A 264 -11.62 -6.70 -7.47
N GLY A 265 -11.81 -6.29 -6.21
CA GLY A 265 -10.78 -5.65 -5.40
C GLY A 265 -9.53 -6.52 -5.25
N PHE A 266 -9.69 -7.81 -4.97
CA PHE A 266 -8.58 -8.75 -4.87
C PHE A 266 -7.80 -8.89 -6.18
N SER A 267 -8.51 -9.02 -7.32
CA SER A 267 -7.90 -9.10 -8.65
C SER A 267 -7.08 -7.85 -8.98
N ILE A 268 -7.59 -6.67 -8.62
CA ILE A 268 -6.83 -5.41 -8.72
C ILE A 268 -5.58 -5.45 -7.83
N GLY A 269 -5.67 -6.02 -6.63
CA GLY A 269 -4.53 -6.18 -5.72
C GLY A 269 -3.42 -7.05 -6.30
N ILE A 270 -3.77 -8.15 -6.99
CA ILE A 270 -2.81 -8.99 -7.73
C ILE A 270 -2.13 -8.16 -8.82
N ARG A 271 -2.92 -7.43 -9.62
CA ARG A 271 -2.38 -6.58 -10.69
C ARG A 271 -1.45 -5.49 -10.17
N LEU A 272 -1.78 -4.86 -9.04
CA LEU A 272 -0.91 -3.89 -8.36
C LEU A 272 0.42 -4.50 -7.92
N GLY A 273 0.41 -5.77 -7.49
CA GLY A 273 1.62 -6.52 -7.15
C GLY A 273 2.53 -6.73 -8.36
N GLU A 274 1.96 -7.12 -9.51
CA GLU A 274 2.71 -7.27 -10.77
C GLU A 274 3.30 -5.94 -11.25
N LEU A 275 2.56 -4.84 -11.11
CA LEU A 275 2.99 -3.50 -11.50
C LEU A 275 3.98 -2.85 -10.51
N SER A 276 4.23 -3.47 -9.35
CA SER A 276 5.11 -2.95 -8.29
C SER A 276 6.21 -3.95 -7.91
N PRO A 277 7.02 -4.45 -8.86
CA PRO A 277 8.04 -5.46 -8.55
C PRO A 277 9.04 -4.93 -7.52
N GLY A 278 9.24 -5.69 -6.45
CA GLY A 278 10.17 -5.33 -5.36
C GLY A 278 9.55 -4.61 -4.17
N ARG A 279 8.28 -4.16 -4.23
CA ARG A 279 7.51 -3.76 -3.04
C ARG A 279 6.80 -4.97 -2.45
N VAL A 280 7.10 -5.32 -1.21
CA VAL A 280 6.47 -6.46 -0.53
C VAL A 280 5.67 -5.97 0.67
N TYR A 281 4.34 -5.88 0.50
CA TYR A 281 3.40 -5.64 1.60
C TYR A 281 3.05 -6.97 2.26
N GLY A 282 4.00 -7.52 3.02
CA GLY A 282 3.98 -8.91 3.47
C GLY A 282 2.73 -9.28 4.28
N LEU A 283 2.38 -8.48 5.29
CA LEU A 283 1.25 -8.75 6.18
C LEU A 283 -0.09 -8.54 5.47
N HIS A 284 -0.33 -7.36 4.88
CA HIS A 284 -1.53 -7.07 4.09
C HIS A 284 -1.80 -8.14 3.01
N ARG A 285 -0.76 -8.56 2.25
CA ARG A 285 -0.94 -9.57 1.22
C ARG A 285 -1.34 -10.92 1.82
N LYS A 286 -0.65 -11.38 2.87
CA LYS A 286 -0.96 -12.66 3.53
C LYS A 286 -2.38 -12.67 4.10
N LEU A 287 -2.77 -11.60 4.80
CA LEU A 287 -4.12 -11.45 5.34
C LEU A 287 -5.15 -11.37 4.20
N GLY A 288 -4.88 -10.62 3.13
CA GLY A 288 -5.75 -10.54 1.96
C GLY A 288 -6.03 -11.89 1.30
N PHE A 289 -5.00 -12.72 1.09
CA PHE A 289 -5.18 -14.10 0.59
C PHE A 289 -6.01 -14.95 1.56
N ALA A 290 -5.71 -14.90 2.86
CA ALA A 290 -6.47 -15.65 3.86
C ALA A 290 -7.95 -15.24 3.88
N THR A 291 -8.22 -13.94 3.92
CA THR A 291 -9.58 -13.38 3.90
C THR A 291 -10.33 -13.75 2.63
N PHE A 292 -9.68 -13.70 1.46
CA PHE A 292 -10.28 -14.08 0.18
C PHE A 292 -10.67 -15.57 0.15
N CYS A 293 -9.77 -16.46 0.57
CA CYS A 293 -10.06 -17.90 0.66
C CYS A 293 -11.21 -18.20 1.64
N LEU A 294 -11.20 -17.58 2.83
CA LEU A 294 -12.27 -17.76 3.81
C LEU A 294 -13.61 -17.20 3.30
N GLY A 295 -13.62 -16.09 2.56
CA GLY A 295 -14.84 -15.52 1.98
C GLY A 295 -15.48 -16.41 0.93
N TRP A 296 -14.68 -17.03 0.06
CA TRP A 296 -15.18 -18.02 -0.90
C TRP A 296 -15.64 -19.30 -0.21
N LEU A 297 -14.90 -19.78 0.80
CA LEU A 297 -15.32 -20.90 1.64
C LEU A 297 -16.68 -20.61 2.29
N GLN A 298 -16.87 -19.42 2.84
CA GLN A 298 -18.14 -18.97 3.42
C GLN A 298 -19.27 -18.91 2.38
N THR A 299 -18.98 -18.55 1.14
CA THR A 299 -19.97 -18.51 0.04
C THR A 299 -20.43 -19.91 -0.36
N VAL A 300 -19.50 -20.87 -0.41
CA VAL A 300 -19.79 -22.28 -0.67
C VAL A 300 -20.70 -22.90 0.41
N ALA A 301 -20.76 -22.30 1.61
CA ALA A 301 -21.71 -22.70 2.65
C ALA A 301 -23.18 -22.62 2.18
N LEU A 302 -23.50 -21.73 1.22
CA LEU A 302 -24.85 -21.60 0.67
C LEU A 302 -25.24 -22.83 -0.17
N LEU A 303 -24.30 -23.38 -0.95
CA LEU A 303 -24.51 -24.55 -1.80
C LEU A 303 -24.73 -25.82 -0.98
N PHE A 304 -23.93 -26.03 0.06
CA PHE A 304 -23.99 -27.22 0.92
C PHE A 304 -24.89 -27.05 2.15
N ARG A 305 -25.84 -26.11 2.11
CA ARG A 305 -26.73 -25.79 3.24
C ARG A 305 -27.69 -26.96 3.53
N PRO A 306 -27.53 -27.73 4.63
CA PRO A 306 -28.40 -28.87 4.91
C PRO A 306 -29.80 -28.43 5.32
N LYS A 307 -30.80 -29.28 5.09
CA LYS A 307 -32.17 -29.09 5.64
C LYS A 307 -32.10 -28.92 7.17
N THR A 308 -33.04 -28.16 7.73
CA THR A 308 -33.06 -27.83 9.17
C THR A 308 -33.14 -29.05 10.08
N THR A 309 -33.73 -30.14 9.60
CA THR A 309 -33.87 -31.43 10.30
C THR A 309 -32.65 -32.35 10.15
N HIS A 310 -31.66 -31.99 9.33
CA HIS A 310 -30.53 -32.87 9.01
C HIS A 310 -29.46 -32.86 10.13
N LYS A 311 -28.89 -34.02 10.47
CA LYS A 311 -27.85 -34.15 11.52
C LYS A 311 -26.63 -33.24 11.31
N PHE A 312 -26.22 -33.02 10.05
CA PHE A 312 -25.09 -32.15 9.72
C PHE A 312 -25.38 -30.64 9.85
N ARG A 313 -26.65 -30.25 10.07
CA ARG A 313 -27.04 -28.84 10.24
C ARG A 313 -26.29 -28.16 11.40
N LYS A 314 -25.98 -28.89 12.47
CA LYS A 314 -25.24 -28.35 13.63
C LYS A 314 -23.79 -27.99 13.26
N TYR A 315 -23.09 -28.87 12.54
CA TYR A 315 -21.71 -28.63 12.10
C TYR A 315 -21.66 -27.51 11.08
N TRP A 316 -22.60 -27.50 10.12
CA TRP A 316 -22.72 -26.41 9.15
C TRP A 316 -22.92 -25.04 9.83
N LYS A 317 -23.77 -24.95 10.86
CA LYS A 317 -23.96 -23.71 11.63
C LYS A 317 -22.67 -23.27 12.35
N SER A 318 -21.97 -24.20 12.98
CA SER A 318 -20.71 -23.91 13.68
C SER A 318 -19.64 -23.40 12.71
N TYR A 319 -19.41 -24.13 11.62
CA TYR A 319 -18.54 -23.75 10.52
C TYR A 319 -18.88 -22.36 9.97
N HIS A 320 -20.15 -22.14 9.59
CA HIS A 320 -20.61 -20.89 8.98
C HIS A 320 -20.44 -19.69 9.92
N HIS A 321 -20.68 -19.85 11.23
CA HIS A 321 -20.45 -18.77 12.19
C HIS A 321 -18.95 -18.51 12.41
N PHE A 322 -18.16 -19.57 12.64
CA PHE A 322 -16.74 -19.41 12.95
C PHE A 322 -15.97 -18.79 11.78
N VAL A 323 -16.13 -19.34 10.58
CA VAL A 323 -15.50 -18.82 9.36
C VAL A 323 -16.02 -17.42 9.04
N GLY A 324 -17.33 -17.18 9.20
CA GLY A 324 -17.93 -15.86 9.01
C GLY A 324 -17.35 -14.77 9.91
N TYR A 325 -17.22 -15.04 11.22
CA TYR A 325 -16.61 -14.07 12.14
C TYR A 325 -15.12 -13.87 11.88
N ALA A 326 -14.38 -14.94 11.56
CA ALA A 326 -12.99 -14.83 11.15
C ALA A 326 -12.84 -13.93 9.90
N CYS A 327 -13.69 -14.10 8.88
CA CYS A 327 -13.72 -13.23 7.70
C CYS A 327 -13.95 -11.76 8.05
N VAL A 328 -14.89 -11.46 8.93
CA VAL A 328 -15.18 -10.06 9.32
C VAL A 328 -13.97 -9.43 10.02
N VAL A 329 -13.38 -10.13 10.99
CA VAL A 329 -12.21 -9.61 11.73
C VAL A 329 -11.02 -9.43 10.79
N LEU A 330 -10.68 -10.45 10.01
CA LEU A 330 -9.55 -10.38 9.08
C LEU A 330 -9.78 -9.35 7.97
N GLY A 331 -11.01 -9.17 7.50
CA GLY A 331 -11.38 -8.14 6.53
C GLY A 331 -11.11 -6.73 7.05
N ILE A 332 -11.56 -6.42 8.28
CA ILE A 332 -11.33 -5.13 8.91
C ILE A 332 -9.84 -4.88 9.15
N VAL A 333 -9.13 -5.84 9.76
CA VAL A 333 -7.68 -5.74 10.02
C VAL A 333 -6.91 -5.54 8.70
N ASN A 334 -7.29 -6.28 7.65
CA ASN A 334 -6.62 -6.16 6.37
C ASN A 334 -6.86 -4.80 5.69
N CYS A 335 -7.99 -4.15 5.93
CA CYS A 335 -8.23 -2.78 5.47
C CYS A 335 -7.28 -1.79 6.16
N PHE A 336 -7.09 -1.89 7.47
CA PHE A 336 -6.11 -1.05 8.20
C PHE A 336 -4.68 -1.28 7.72
N GLN A 337 -4.30 -2.55 7.51
CA GLN A 337 -3.01 -2.89 6.89
C GLN A 337 -2.88 -2.34 5.46
N GLY A 338 -3.99 -2.20 4.73
CA GLY A 338 -4.03 -1.54 3.43
C GLY A 338 -3.75 -0.03 3.50
N PHE A 339 -4.33 0.67 4.47
CA PHE A 339 -4.06 2.10 4.70
C PHE A 339 -2.59 2.34 5.06
N GLU A 340 -2.02 1.51 5.94
CA GLU A 340 -0.60 1.56 6.29
C GLU A 340 0.29 1.31 5.06
N ALA A 341 -0.03 0.30 4.24
CA ALA A 341 0.70 -0.02 3.00
C ALA A 341 0.67 1.12 1.97
N MET A 342 -0.36 1.96 1.99
CA MET A 342 -0.48 3.15 1.15
C MET A 342 0.23 4.38 1.73
N GLY A 343 0.69 4.34 2.99
CA GLY A 343 1.24 5.50 3.69
C GLY A 343 0.16 6.49 4.14
N GLU A 344 -1.07 6.02 4.28
CA GLU A 344 -2.26 6.82 4.57
C GLU A 344 -2.81 6.55 5.98
N SER A 345 -2.00 5.99 6.89
CA SER A 345 -2.42 5.66 8.26
C SER A 345 -2.98 6.87 9.01
N ASP A 346 -2.38 8.04 8.81
CA ASP A 346 -2.75 9.29 9.49
C ASP A 346 -3.66 10.18 8.62
N SER A 347 -4.29 9.60 7.60
CA SER A 347 -5.16 10.33 6.68
C SER A 347 -6.59 10.48 7.20
N TYR A 348 -7.29 11.51 6.69
CA TYR A 348 -8.74 11.65 6.89
C TYR A 348 -9.54 10.45 6.39
N ALA A 349 -9.04 9.72 5.39
CA ALA A 349 -9.68 8.50 4.90
C ALA A 349 -9.66 7.39 5.94
N THR A 350 -8.52 7.19 6.62
CA THR A 350 -8.40 6.22 7.73
C THR A 350 -9.25 6.63 8.92
N LEU A 351 -9.32 7.93 9.23
CA LEU A 351 -10.22 8.44 10.27
C LEU A 351 -11.69 8.17 9.93
N ALA A 352 -12.13 8.50 8.71
CA ALA A 352 -13.49 8.27 8.25
C ALA A 352 -13.87 6.78 8.28
N TYR A 353 -12.98 5.91 7.82
CA TYR A 353 -13.16 4.46 7.91
C TYR A 353 -13.26 3.99 9.37
N SER A 354 -12.40 4.49 10.25
CA SER A 354 -12.41 4.15 11.68
C SER A 354 -13.71 4.56 12.37
N LEU A 355 -14.23 5.75 12.05
CA LEU A 355 -15.53 6.22 12.54
C LEU A 355 -16.68 5.33 12.03
N CYS A 356 -16.64 4.92 10.76
CA CYS A 356 -17.64 4.02 10.18
C CYS A 356 -17.65 2.65 10.89
N VAL A 357 -16.48 2.03 11.07
CA VAL A 357 -16.34 0.75 11.78
C VAL A 357 -16.76 0.88 13.24
N SER A 358 -16.33 1.95 13.93
CA SER A 358 -16.71 2.21 15.33
C SER A 358 -18.23 2.39 15.47
N THR A 359 -18.88 3.06 14.51
CA THR A 359 -20.34 3.20 14.48
C THR A 359 -21.03 1.85 14.30
N LEU A 360 -20.53 0.99 13.39
CA LEU A 360 -21.06 -0.38 13.23
C LEU A 360 -20.93 -1.20 14.52
N ILE A 361 -19.79 -1.12 15.20
CA ILE A 361 -19.56 -1.80 16.48
C ILE A 361 -20.52 -1.25 17.54
N GLY A 362 -20.66 0.08 17.65
CA GLY A 362 -21.60 0.72 18.59
C GLY A 362 -23.05 0.29 18.35
N VAL A 363 -23.48 0.20 17.08
CA VAL A 363 -24.80 -0.32 16.70
C VAL A 363 -24.95 -1.78 17.12
N CYS A 364 -23.94 -2.63 16.93
CA CYS A 364 -23.98 -4.02 17.40
C CYS A 364 -24.17 -4.09 18.92
N ILE A 365 -23.38 -3.33 19.68
CA ILE A 365 -23.47 -3.31 21.14
C ILE A 365 -24.87 -2.85 21.59
N ALA A 366 -25.40 -1.78 21.00
CA ALA A 366 -26.74 -1.29 21.30
C ALA A 366 -27.83 -2.34 21.01
N LEU A 367 -27.73 -3.02 19.86
CA LEU A 367 -28.67 -4.09 19.48
C LEU A 367 -28.53 -5.34 20.36
N GLU A 368 -27.33 -5.69 20.83
CA GLU A 368 -27.13 -6.75 21.83
C GLU A 368 -27.77 -6.39 23.17
N VAL A 369 -27.51 -5.19 23.69
CA VAL A 369 -28.09 -4.71 24.95
C VAL A 369 -29.61 -4.74 24.86
N ASN A 370 -30.19 -4.21 23.77
CA ASN A 370 -31.63 -4.24 23.55
C ASN A 370 -32.18 -5.69 23.47
N SER A 371 -31.47 -6.60 22.80
CA SER A 371 -31.86 -8.02 22.72
C SER A 371 -31.88 -8.69 24.09
N TRP A 372 -30.90 -8.38 24.95
CA TRP A 372 -30.85 -8.83 26.34
C TRP A 372 -31.99 -8.26 27.19
N VAL A 373 -32.28 -6.96 27.07
CA VAL A 373 -33.41 -6.32 27.76
C VAL A 373 -34.74 -7.00 27.38
N ILE A 374 -34.96 -7.25 26.09
CA ILE A 374 -36.16 -7.94 25.60
C ILE A 374 -36.23 -9.38 26.14
N PHE A 375 -35.10 -10.08 26.17
CA PHE A 375 -35.01 -11.44 26.73
C PHE A 375 -35.39 -11.47 28.22
N CYS A 376 -34.80 -10.59 29.03
CA CYS A 376 -35.10 -10.48 30.46
C CYS A 376 -36.58 -10.11 30.70
N ARG A 377 -37.14 -9.19 29.92
CA ARG A 377 -38.56 -8.83 30.01
C ARG A 377 -39.47 -10.03 29.73
N LYS A 378 -39.21 -10.78 28.65
CA LYS A 378 -40.00 -11.98 28.32
C LYS A 378 -39.89 -13.06 29.40
N ALA A 379 -38.69 -13.28 29.95
CA ALA A 379 -38.52 -14.22 31.06
C ALA A 379 -39.35 -13.81 32.29
N LYS A 380 -39.41 -12.50 32.59
CA LYS A 380 -40.26 -11.97 33.67
C LYS A 380 -41.75 -12.16 33.37
N GLU A 381 -42.20 -11.86 32.14
CA GLU A 381 -43.59 -12.08 31.72
C GLU A 381 -44.00 -13.56 31.79
N GLU A 382 -43.14 -14.48 31.36
CA GLU A 382 -43.39 -15.92 31.47
C GLU A 382 -43.44 -16.39 32.92
N LYS A 383 -42.56 -15.87 33.78
CA LYS A 383 -42.60 -16.16 35.23
C LYS A 383 -43.91 -15.69 35.85
N MET A 384 -44.34 -14.45 35.58
CA MET A 384 -45.61 -13.92 36.09
C MET A 384 -46.83 -14.71 35.57
N LYS A 385 -46.80 -15.18 34.32
CA LYS A 385 -47.87 -16.06 33.80
C LYS A 385 -47.92 -17.39 34.55
N ARG A 386 -46.79 -18.04 34.82
CA ARG A 386 -46.74 -19.29 35.58
C ARG A 386 -47.25 -19.11 37.01
N GLU A 387 -46.83 -18.04 37.68
CA GLU A 387 -47.28 -17.72 39.04
C GLU A 387 -48.79 -17.36 39.08
N GLY A 388 -49.29 -16.56 38.13
CA GLY A 388 -50.71 -16.23 38.03
C GLY A 388 -51.62 -17.43 37.72
N THR A 389 -51.14 -18.41 36.94
CA THR A 389 -51.88 -19.66 36.71
C THR A 389 -51.93 -20.56 37.95
N LEU A 390 -50.88 -20.57 38.78
CA LEU A 390 -50.87 -21.29 40.06
C LEU A 390 -51.92 -20.72 41.04
N PHE A 391 -51.98 -19.39 41.19
CA PHE A 391 -52.98 -18.76 42.07
C PHE A 391 -54.43 -18.86 41.56
N GLY A 392 -54.63 -18.98 40.25
CA GLY A 392 -55.97 -19.20 39.66
C GLY A 392 -56.49 -20.62 39.92
N SER A 393 -55.63 -21.63 39.86
CA SER A 393 -56.00 -23.03 40.11
C SER A 393 -56.33 -23.32 41.58
N GLU A 394 -55.76 -22.56 42.52
CA GLU A 394 -56.02 -22.75 43.95
C GLU A 394 -57.40 -22.22 44.38
N LYS A 395 -57.93 -21.20 43.69
CA LYS A 395 -59.26 -20.64 43.94
C LYS A 395 -60.42 -21.48 43.39
N GLU A 396 -60.20 -22.29 42.36
CA GLU A 396 -61.23 -23.20 41.81
C GLU A 396 -61.43 -24.46 42.67
N ILE A 397 -60.48 -24.80 43.54
CA ILE A 397 -60.55 -26.01 44.40
C ILE A 397 -61.25 -25.70 45.74
N SER A 398 -61.42 -24.43 46.10
CA SER A 398 -62.03 -23.98 47.36
C SER A 398 -63.46 -23.43 47.22
N GLY A 399 -64.15 -23.70 46.11
CA GLY A 399 -65.50 -23.21 45.80
C GLY A 399 -66.59 -24.24 46.01
#